data_AF-A0A2N1UC22-F1
#
_entry.id   AF-A0A2N1UC22-F1
#
_cell.length_a   1.000
_cell.length_b   1.000
_cell.length_c   1.000
_cell.angle_alpha   90.00
_cell.angle_beta   90.00
_cell.angle_gamma   90.00
#
_symmetry.space_group_name_H-M   'P 1'
#
loop_
_entity.id
_entity.type
_entity.pdbx_description
1 polymer ?
#
loop_
_entity_poly.entity_id
_entity_poly.type
_entity_poly.pdbx_seq_one_letter_code
_entity_poly.pdbx_strand_id
1 'polypeptide(L)'
;MRKLLLTALVFCLTLSLSPIMAATDAEKTALKTVAAEISAALAGRSEYAKNLGRYTDFNKDLQKVLKKYSEPGQPKTLNFNGRPAKILVPLNLDEKRVGGFFQVSVDGRKIISYLVWNKELRPLFVVDRNKWEGTVDAGLLAELAELMPISENHSAGVPVEKSDLTDLFLIDYLDNLPGKTQEELAAYTSTVGLKAHLGRRTGSSKCLGYSASLASDWWNIAQGNKLGSYHSFINGAREYGVDPRLVESLYFQNSKCPYSFIKETGNDRVTGEKVPYSPKNYAWILSSIKLPEQINDPLKREISYQLPANRFAMDLPFDNSFNKSKGRVEKIRSDLQKYGIMYAQHTSRLFKDKVSLTLQGVHSVNIVGTAKLKGEPVVIYYETFGKNHRDYMEDSFYGPSLRAFPAKFFYQGIVFPHRIIPEVSLRNNTANVVFKTHEGKEIAPEIISVKVNGKAIEVKPAAKISIALNGPETTLNLKFARKYFYTPEESNGYERNYLISNNKIIELARYEAILKTLAERKGGLFKQVFGKNDSYSDHLKVAEEKARESLRSQLIALRGDAAMLKRVAAEVNRSEILRKSELGKIVAGMVKFNQISR
;
A
#
# COMPACT_ATOMS: atom_id res chain seq x y z
N MET A 1 68.70 -36.78 28.62
CA MET A 1 68.26 -35.99 27.45
C MET A 1 67.04 -36.55 26.69
N ARG A 2 66.74 -37.87 26.69
CA ARG A 2 65.56 -38.43 25.98
C ARG A 2 64.18 -38.08 26.56
N LYS A 3 64.07 -37.72 27.84
CA LYS A 3 62.78 -37.35 28.47
C LYS A 3 62.35 -35.89 28.24
N LEU A 4 63.27 -34.99 27.85
CA LEU A 4 62.94 -33.58 27.57
C LEU A 4 62.48 -33.34 26.12
N LEU A 5 62.89 -34.20 25.18
CA LEU A 5 62.43 -34.13 23.79
C LEU A 5 60.98 -34.62 23.63
N LEU A 6 60.53 -35.57 24.46
CA LEU A 6 59.17 -36.11 24.36
C LEU A 6 58.11 -35.14 24.89
N THR A 7 58.43 -34.37 25.94
CA THR A 7 57.51 -33.35 26.50
C THR A 7 57.41 -32.13 25.59
N ALA A 8 58.49 -31.75 24.90
CA ALA A 8 58.46 -30.67 23.91
C ALA A 8 57.68 -31.05 22.64
N LEU A 9 57.74 -32.33 22.22
CA LEU A 9 56.97 -32.81 21.06
C LEU A 9 55.47 -32.93 21.36
N VAL A 10 55.09 -33.28 22.60
CA VAL A 10 53.68 -33.32 23.03
C VAL A 10 53.11 -31.92 23.25
N PHE A 11 53.92 -30.93 23.64
CA PHE A 11 53.47 -29.53 23.78
C PHE A 11 53.37 -28.78 22.44
N CYS A 12 54.17 -29.14 21.42
CA CYS A 12 54.04 -28.59 20.07
C CYS A 12 52.89 -29.20 19.26
N LEU A 13 52.36 -30.37 19.64
CA LEU A 13 51.20 -31.01 18.99
C LEU A 13 49.85 -30.65 19.61
N THR A 14 49.82 -29.98 20.78
CA THR A 14 48.57 -29.54 21.44
C THR A 14 48.28 -28.04 21.29
N LEU A 15 49.17 -27.27 20.66
CA LEU A 15 49.03 -25.81 20.49
C LEU A 15 48.63 -25.35 19.08
N SER A 16 48.23 -26.25 18.18
CA SER A 16 47.85 -25.87 16.80
C SER A 16 46.63 -26.60 16.23
N LEU A 17 45.63 -26.90 17.06
CA LEU A 17 44.31 -27.35 16.58
C LEU A 17 43.20 -26.77 17.46
N SER A 18 43.09 -25.44 17.50
CA SER A 18 41.75 -24.87 17.47
C SER A 18 41.17 -25.28 16.12
N PRO A 19 40.11 -26.10 16.03
CA PRO A 19 39.51 -26.39 14.75
C PRO A 19 38.90 -25.08 14.26
N ILE A 20 39.63 -24.35 13.42
CA ILE A 20 39.03 -23.38 12.51
C ILE A 20 38.20 -24.28 11.59
N MET A 21 36.95 -24.52 11.97
CA MET A 21 36.04 -25.33 11.18
C MET A 21 35.97 -24.68 9.80
N ALA A 22 36.43 -25.41 8.78
CA ALA A 22 36.45 -24.89 7.43
C ALA A 22 35.01 -24.54 7.02
N ALA A 23 34.80 -23.31 6.53
CA ALA A 23 33.50 -22.87 6.07
C ALA A 23 32.92 -23.86 5.05
N THR A 24 31.64 -24.18 5.21
CA THR A 24 30.92 -25.02 4.26
C THR A 24 30.84 -24.35 2.89
N ASP A 25 30.57 -25.11 1.83
CA ASP A 25 30.45 -24.52 0.49
C ASP A 25 29.26 -23.56 0.38
N ALA A 26 28.18 -23.81 1.14
CA ALA A 26 27.05 -22.91 1.25
C ALA A 26 27.44 -21.59 1.92
N GLU A 27 28.22 -21.63 2.99
CA GLU A 27 28.77 -20.45 3.67
C GLU A 27 29.70 -19.64 2.75
N LYS A 28 30.63 -20.29 2.05
CA LYS A 28 31.48 -19.62 1.04
C LYS A 28 30.66 -18.96 -0.05
N THR A 29 29.58 -19.62 -0.49
CA THR A 29 28.65 -19.08 -1.49
C THR A 29 27.91 -17.86 -0.93
N ALA A 30 27.40 -17.93 0.31
CA ALA A 30 26.73 -16.82 0.98
C ALA A 30 27.62 -15.59 1.11
N LEU A 31 28.89 -15.78 1.49
CA LEU A 31 29.87 -14.70 1.58
C LEU A 31 30.08 -14.00 0.22
N LYS A 32 30.22 -14.77 -0.87
CA LYS A 32 30.35 -14.22 -2.24
C LYS A 32 29.09 -13.47 -2.66
N THR A 33 27.91 -14.03 -2.40
CA THR A 33 26.62 -13.40 -2.70
C THR A 33 26.48 -12.04 -2.02
N VAL A 34 26.81 -11.97 -0.72
CA VAL A 34 26.71 -10.72 0.05
C VAL A 34 27.78 -9.72 -0.37
N ALA A 35 29.03 -10.15 -0.61
CA ALA A 35 30.08 -9.26 -1.12
C ALA A 35 29.69 -8.63 -2.46
N ALA A 36 29.12 -9.43 -3.37
CA ALA A 36 28.62 -8.95 -4.65
C ALA A 36 27.48 -7.93 -4.49
N GLU A 37 26.54 -8.18 -3.58
CA GLU A 37 25.45 -7.25 -3.29
C GLU A 37 25.95 -5.93 -2.69
N ILE A 38 26.88 -5.97 -1.73
CA ILE A 38 27.46 -4.76 -1.14
C ILE A 38 28.12 -3.91 -2.24
N SER A 39 28.94 -4.54 -3.09
CA SER A 39 29.58 -3.89 -4.23
C SER A 39 28.55 -3.29 -5.20
N ALA A 40 27.48 -4.03 -5.50
CA ALA A 40 26.40 -3.56 -6.37
C ALA A 40 25.66 -2.37 -5.75
N ALA A 41 25.30 -2.42 -4.47
CA ALA A 41 24.61 -1.34 -3.77
C ALA A 41 25.46 -0.05 -3.71
N LEU A 42 26.74 -0.17 -3.37
CA LEU A 42 27.68 0.96 -3.36
C LEU A 42 27.89 1.57 -4.75
N ALA A 43 27.86 0.75 -5.80
CA ALA A 43 27.92 1.21 -7.19
C ALA A 43 26.58 1.69 -7.75
N GLY A 44 25.49 1.66 -6.97
CA GLY A 44 24.13 2.01 -7.45
C GLY A 44 23.54 1.04 -8.47
N ARG A 45 24.04 -0.20 -8.51
CA ARG A 45 23.62 -1.28 -9.42
C ARG A 45 22.76 -2.36 -8.76
N SER A 46 22.58 -2.34 -7.44
CA SER A 46 21.68 -3.26 -6.74
C SER A 46 20.23 -3.03 -7.18
N GLU A 47 19.60 -4.07 -7.73
CA GLU A 47 18.21 -4.03 -8.16
C GLU A 47 17.27 -3.83 -6.96
N TYR A 48 17.53 -4.54 -5.86
CA TYR A 48 16.75 -4.42 -4.63
C TYR A 48 16.80 -2.98 -4.07
N ALA A 49 18.01 -2.44 -3.90
CA ALA A 49 18.19 -1.09 -3.38
C ALA A 49 17.59 -0.05 -4.32
N LYS A 50 17.70 -0.25 -5.64
CA LYS A 50 17.07 0.61 -6.65
C LYS A 50 15.54 0.58 -6.56
N ASN A 51 14.94 -0.60 -6.39
CA ASN A 51 13.48 -0.75 -6.34
C ASN A 51 12.89 -0.06 -5.10
N LEU A 52 13.45 -0.29 -3.91
CA LEU A 52 12.99 0.38 -2.68
C LEU A 52 13.39 1.86 -2.65
N GLY A 53 14.58 2.21 -3.14
CA GLY A 53 15.09 3.58 -3.18
C GLY A 53 14.46 4.46 -4.26
N ARG A 54 13.65 3.91 -5.18
CA ARG A 54 12.98 4.70 -6.23
C ARG A 54 12.06 5.75 -5.63
N TYR A 55 11.35 5.41 -4.56
CA TYR A 55 10.38 6.30 -3.90
C TYR A 55 10.74 6.65 -2.46
N THR A 56 11.79 6.05 -1.89
CA THR A 56 12.21 6.28 -0.50
C THR A 56 13.68 6.69 -0.42
N ASP A 57 14.14 7.09 0.76
CA ASP A 57 15.58 7.30 1.05
C ASP A 57 16.37 6.00 1.30
N PHE A 58 15.74 4.81 1.14
CA PHE A 58 16.35 3.52 1.47
C PHE A 58 17.73 3.31 0.84
N ASN A 59 17.87 3.55 -0.47
CA ASN A 59 19.16 3.36 -1.16
C ASN A 59 20.25 4.28 -0.61
N LYS A 60 19.90 5.54 -0.33
CA LYS A 60 20.82 6.53 0.24
C LYS A 60 21.27 6.12 1.64
N ASP A 61 20.33 5.66 2.47
CA ASP A 61 20.61 5.20 3.83
C ASP A 61 21.44 3.90 3.82
N LEU A 62 21.10 2.93 2.97
CA LEU A 62 21.87 1.70 2.79
C LEU A 62 23.31 2.00 2.35
N GLN A 63 23.51 2.89 1.38
CA GLN A 63 24.85 3.28 0.96
C GLN A 63 25.66 3.92 2.08
N LYS A 64 25.05 4.73 2.96
CA LYS A 64 25.74 5.28 4.13
C LYS A 64 26.17 4.17 5.10
N VAL A 65 25.30 3.21 5.37
CA VAL A 65 25.60 2.06 6.22
C VAL A 65 26.76 1.25 5.61
N LEU A 66 26.68 0.90 4.33
CA LEU A 66 27.67 0.07 3.65
C LEU A 66 29.00 0.79 3.40
N LYS A 67 29.03 2.12 3.25
CA LYS A 67 30.30 2.88 3.19
C LYS A 67 31.04 2.84 4.52
N LYS A 68 30.30 2.79 5.63
CA LYS A 68 30.87 2.68 6.97
C LYS A 68 31.32 1.25 7.28
N TYR A 69 30.60 0.27 6.74
CA TYR A 69 30.76 -1.15 7.01
C TYR A 69 30.75 -1.94 5.70
N SER A 70 31.82 -1.83 4.91
CA SER A 70 31.85 -2.36 3.53
C SER A 70 32.26 -3.82 3.42
N GLU A 71 32.78 -4.41 4.50
CA GLU A 71 33.32 -5.76 4.49
C GLU A 71 32.36 -6.74 5.17
N PRO A 72 31.90 -7.79 4.46
CA PRO A 72 31.15 -8.86 5.11
C PRO A 72 32.07 -9.68 6.02
N GLY A 73 31.57 -10.04 7.19
CA GLY A 73 32.22 -10.93 8.14
C GLY A 73 32.00 -12.41 7.81
N GLN A 74 32.58 -13.29 8.64
CA GLN A 74 32.45 -14.73 8.43
C GLN A 74 30.99 -15.19 8.54
N PRO A 75 30.46 -15.91 7.54
CA PRO A 75 29.09 -16.41 7.53
C PRO A 75 28.91 -17.54 8.57
N LYS A 76 27.70 -17.67 9.13
CA LYS A 76 27.32 -18.81 9.97
C LYS A 76 25.94 -19.30 9.68
N THR A 77 25.79 -20.61 9.69
CA THR A 77 24.48 -21.25 9.61
C THR A 77 23.69 -20.98 10.90
N LEU A 78 22.40 -20.70 10.74
CA LEU A 78 21.42 -20.69 11.82
C LEU A 78 20.57 -21.95 11.67
N ASN A 79 20.64 -22.86 12.64
CA ASN A 79 19.82 -24.07 12.61
C ASN A 79 18.52 -23.90 13.42
N PHE A 80 17.48 -24.54 12.94
CA PHE A 80 16.19 -24.63 13.61
C PHE A 80 15.70 -26.07 13.55
N ASN A 81 15.27 -26.63 14.69
CA ASN A 81 14.88 -28.05 14.82
C ASN A 81 15.91 -29.03 14.23
N GLY A 82 17.20 -28.75 14.42
CA GLY A 82 18.30 -29.60 13.95
C GLY A 82 18.56 -29.54 12.45
N ARG A 83 18.02 -28.56 11.72
CA ARG A 83 18.24 -28.36 10.27
C ARG A 83 18.67 -26.92 9.97
N PRO A 84 19.50 -26.68 8.93
CA PRO A 84 19.79 -25.32 8.48
C PRO A 84 18.51 -24.59 8.07
N ALA A 85 18.24 -23.44 8.69
CA ALA A 85 17.12 -22.58 8.33
C ALA A 85 17.55 -21.47 7.36
N LYS A 86 18.73 -20.90 7.60
CA LYS A 86 19.34 -19.82 6.81
C LYS A 86 20.81 -19.63 7.16
N ILE A 87 21.52 -18.85 6.35
CA ILE A 87 22.89 -18.42 6.63
C ILE A 87 22.86 -16.93 6.96
N LEU A 88 23.48 -16.55 8.08
CA LEU A 88 23.65 -15.16 8.48
C LEU A 88 25.05 -14.68 8.10
N VAL A 89 25.12 -13.55 7.39
CA VAL A 89 26.38 -12.91 7.02
C VAL A 89 26.41 -11.51 7.65
N PRO A 90 27.22 -11.28 8.70
CA PRO A 90 27.30 -9.97 9.33
C PRO A 90 28.13 -8.99 8.51
N LEU A 91 28.06 -7.71 8.88
CA LEU A 91 29.08 -6.73 8.57
C LEU A 91 30.14 -6.68 9.68
N ASN A 92 31.39 -6.44 9.30
CA ASN A 92 32.47 -6.12 10.25
C ASN A 92 32.27 -4.69 10.75
N LEU A 93 31.85 -4.52 12.02
CA LEU A 93 31.58 -3.18 12.57
C LEU A 93 32.86 -2.54 13.13
N ASP A 94 33.66 -3.33 13.82
CA ASP A 94 35.01 -3.01 14.29
C ASP A 94 35.77 -4.30 14.66
N GLU A 95 36.95 -4.16 15.26
CA GLU A 95 37.79 -5.29 15.69
C GLU A 95 37.12 -6.19 16.74
N LYS A 96 36.17 -5.68 17.52
CA LYS A 96 35.52 -6.40 18.63
C LYS A 96 34.09 -6.80 18.32
N ARG A 97 33.47 -6.26 17.26
CA ARG A 97 32.04 -6.42 17.01
C ARG A 97 31.73 -6.71 15.56
N VAL A 98 30.75 -7.57 15.38
CA VAL A 98 30.07 -7.83 14.11
C VAL A 98 28.58 -7.53 14.28
N GLY A 99 27.90 -7.20 13.20
CA GLY A 99 26.47 -6.90 13.28
C GLY A 99 25.93 -6.44 11.94
N GLY A 100 24.62 -6.18 11.89
CA GLY A 100 23.97 -5.97 10.60
C GLY A 100 24.06 -7.23 9.77
N PHE A 101 23.11 -8.13 9.97
CA PHE A 101 23.14 -9.44 9.33
C PHE A 101 22.32 -9.42 8.05
N PHE A 102 22.97 -9.74 6.92
CA PHE A 102 22.26 -10.23 5.75
C PHE A 102 21.78 -11.64 6.04
N GLN A 103 20.55 -11.94 5.64
CA GLN A 103 19.99 -13.28 5.75
C GLN A 103 19.96 -13.90 4.36
N VAL A 104 20.62 -15.05 4.21
CA VAL A 104 20.86 -15.73 2.94
C VAL A 104 20.24 -17.12 2.98
N SER A 105 19.75 -17.61 1.84
CA SER A 105 19.23 -18.96 1.66
C SER A 105 20.21 -20.03 2.15
N VAL A 106 19.69 -21.20 2.52
CA VAL A 106 20.48 -22.34 3.00
C VAL A 106 21.55 -22.82 2.02
N ASP A 107 21.39 -22.54 0.72
CA ASP A 107 22.37 -22.82 -0.34
C ASP A 107 23.38 -21.68 -0.58
N GLY A 108 23.23 -20.56 0.14
CA GLY A 108 24.07 -19.37 0.05
C GLY A 108 23.84 -18.48 -1.18
N ARG A 109 22.89 -18.80 -2.07
CA ARG A 109 22.78 -18.15 -3.38
C ARG A 109 21.86 -16.94 -3.43
N LYS A 110 21.00 -16.76 -2.43
CA LYS A 110 19.93 -15.75 -2.48
C LYS A 110 19.84 -14.95 -1.19
N ILE A 111 19.86 -13.63 -1.31
CA ILE A 111 19.55 -12.73 -0.21
C ILE A 111 18.04 -12.82 0.06
N ILE A 112 17.68 -13.25 1.27
CA ILE A 112 16.30 -13.39 1.73
C ILE A 112 15.84 -12.11 2.43
N SER A 113 16.74 -11.47 3.18
CA SER A 113 16.45 -10.25 3.93
C SER A 113 17.68 -9.35 4.04
N TYR A 114 17.45 -8.04 3.99
CA TYR A 114 18.47 -7.01 4.17
C TYR A 114 18.62 -6.62 5.63
N LEU A 115 19.72 -5.92 5.89
CA LEU A 115 20.11 -5.34 7.16
C LEU A 115 18.99 -4.49 7.77
N VAL A 116 18.96 -4.42 9.10
CA VAL A 116 18.02 -3.58 9.85
C VAL A 116 18.80 -2.62 10.72
N TRP A 117 18.44 -1.34 10.67
CA TRP A 117 19.13 -0.26 11.36
C TRP A 117 18.17 0.69 12.07
N ASN A 118 18.69 1.38 13.07
CA ASN A 118 17.96 2.39 13.82
C ASN A 118 17.97 3.77 13.11
N LYS A 119 17.42 4.80 13.78
CA LYS A 119 17.36 6.16 13.22
C LYS A 119 18.75 6.80 12.99
N GLU A 120 19.77 6.38 13.71
CA GLU A 120 21.18 6.78 13.51
C GLU A 120 21.92 5.91 12.48
N LEU A 121 21.21 5.06 11.73
CA LEU A 121 21.79 4.13 10.75
C LEU A 121 22.80 3.15 11.38
N ARG A 122 22.59 2.79 12.65
CA ARG A 122 23.37 1.75 13.34
C ARG A 122 22.61 0.42 13.24
N PRO A 123 23.29 -0.70 12.95
CA PRO A 123 22.64 -2.01 12.95
C PRO A 123 21.97 -2.34 14.28
N LEU A 124 20.77 -2.93 14.25
CA LEU A 124 20.04 -3.30 15.46
C LEU A 124 20.64 -4.52 16.16
N PHE A 125 21.05 -5.52 15.38
CA PHE A 125 21.65 -6.75 15.89
C PHE A 125 23.17 -6.66 15.84
N VAL A 126 23.81 -6.77 17.01
CA VAL A 126 25.26 -6.65 17.20
C VAL A 126 25.71 -7.73 18.17
N VAL A 127 26.80 -8.42 17.83
CA VAL A 127 27.40 -9.50 18.62
C VAL A 127 28.90 -9.20 18.79
N ASP A 128 29.44 -9.62 19.93
CA ASP A 128 30.89 -9.69 20.12
C ASP A 128 31.54 -10.61 19.08
N ARG A 129 32.65 -10.17 18.47
CA ARG A 129 33.32 -10.89 17.39
C ARG A 129 33.83 -12.25 17.85
N ASN A 130 34.41 -12.35 19.04
CA ASN A 130 34.96 -13.61 19.55
C ASN A 130 33.84 -14.61 19.83
N LYS A 131 32.70 -14.14 20.38
CA LYS A 131 31.50 -14.96 20.51
C LYS A 131 31.02 -15.45 19.15
N TRP A 132 30.88 -14.55 18.19
CA TRP A 132 30.44 -14.90 16.83
C TRP A 132 31.35 -15.99 16.26
N GLU A 133 32.64 -15.71 16.11
CA GLU A 133 33.62 -16.58 15.48
C GLU A 133 33.74 -17.93 16.20
N GLY A 134 33.66 -17.96 17.53
CA GLY A 134 33.72 -19.19 18.35
C GLY A 134 32.43 -20.04 18.35
N THR A 135 31.28 -19.50 17.95
CA THR A 135 30.02 -20.24 17.94
C THR A 135 29.80 -20.98 16.63
N VAL A 136 29.49 -22.28 16.66
CA VAL A 136 29.25 -23.09 15.44
C VAL A 136 27.89 -22.84 14.78
N ASP A 137 26.89 -22.40 15.56
CA ASP A 137 25.52 -22.18 15.12
C ASP A 137 25.02 -20.83 15.63
N ALA A 138 24.67 -19.93 14.71
CA ALA A 138 24.20 -18.60 15.06
C ALA A 138 22.96 -18.61 15.97
N GLY A 139 22.17 -19.68 15.95
CA GLY A 139 20.99 -19.83 16.80
C GLY A 139 21.27 -20.02 18.29
N LEU A 140 22.54 -20.23 18.67
CA LEU A 140 22.97 -20.30 20.07
C LEU A 140 23.25 -18.92 20.68
N LEU A 141 23.20 -17.85 19.88
CA LEU A 141 23.47 -16.48 20.33
C LEU A 141 22.18 -15.78 20.74
N ALA A 142 22.07 -15.45 22.02
CA ALA A 142 20.88 -14.79 22.58
C ALA A 142 20.60 -13.43 21.94
N GLU A 143 21.65 -12.72 21.52
CA GLU A 143 21.56 -11.43 20.81
C GLU A 143 20.84 -11.55 19.45
N LEU A 144 20.73 -12.77 18.90
CA LEU A 144 20.09 -13.07 17.62
C LEU A 144 18.77 -13.84 17.79
N ALA A 145 18.23 -13.95 19.01
CA ALA A 145 17.02 -14.71 19.29
C ALA A 145 15.82 -14.28 18.43
N GLU A 146 15.70 -12.99 18.08
CA GLU A 146 14.60 -12.49 17.26
C GLU A 146 14.74 -12.86 15.78
N LEU A 147 15.94 -13.27 15.34
CA LEU A 147 16.18 -13.80 13.99
C LEU A 147 15.97 -15.32 13.92
N MET A 148 15.59 -15.97 15.02
CA MET A 148 15.31 -17.41 15.07
C MET A 148 13.90 -17.71 14.61
N PRO A 149 13.71 -18.66 13.68
CA PRO A 149 12.38 -19.11 13.29
C PRO A 149 11.53 -19.49 14.52
N ILE A 150 10.25 -19.11 14.51
CA ILE A 150 9.32 -19.40 15.61
C ILE A 150 8.46 -20.64 15.35
N SER A 151 8.31 -21.05 14.09
CA SER A 151 7.62 -22.28 13.70
C SER A 151 8.01 -22.76 12.31
N GLU A 152 7.90 -24.08 12.09
CA GLU A 152 8.04 -24.67 10.75
C GLU A 152 6.85 -24.34 9.84
N ASN A 153 5.69 -24.09 10.45
CA ASN A 153 4.46 -23.73 9.74
C ASN A 153 4.28 -22.21 9.76
N HIS A 154 3.95 -21.65 8.61
CA HIS A 154 3.63 -20.24 8.51
C HIS A 154 2.26 -19.94 9.14
N SER A 155 2.09 -18.69 9.58
CA SER A 155 0.78 -18.13 9.95
C SER A 155 -0.21 -18.16 8.76
N ALA A 156 -1.44 -17.63 8.90
CA ALA A 156 -2.50 -17.77 7.89
C ALA A 156 -2.03 -17.50 6.43
N GLY A 157 -2.59 -18.21 5.45
CA GLY A 157 -2.12 -18.16 4.06
C GLY A 157 -0.92 -19.07 3.77
N VAL A 158 -0.69 -19.37 2.50
CA VAL A 158 0.49 -20.12 2.03
C VAL A 158 1.48 -19.10 1.48
N PRO A 159 2.72 -18.97 2.01
CA PRO A 159 3.74 -18.14 1.39
C PRO A 159 4.02 -18.57 -0.04
N VAL A 160 4.17 -17.60 -0.92
CA VAL A 160 4.33 -17.84 -2.35
C VAL A 160 5.28 -16.82 -2.96
N GLU A 161 5.90 -17.21 -4.06
CA GLU A 161 6.56 -16.34 -5.01
C GLU A 161 5.79 -16.30 -6.32
N LYS A 162 6.14 -15.33 -7.18
CA LYS A 162 5.57 -15.23 -8.54
C LYS A 162 5.73 -16.55 -9.32
N SER A 163 6.81 -17.29 -9.09
CA SER A 163 7.11 -18.57 -9.75
C SER A 163 6.25 -19.76 -9.29
N ASP A 164 5.56 -19.67 -8.15
CA ASP A 164 4.65 -20.73 -7.67
C ASP A 164 3.28 -20.70 -8.34
N LEU A 165 3.00 -19.62 -9.07
CA LEU A 165 1.65 -19.20 -9.40
C LEU A 165 1.44 -19.28 -10.92
N THR A 166 0.24 -19.70 -11.30
CA THR A 166 -0.25 -19.68 -12.68
C THR A 166 -1.42 -18.71 -12.80
N ASP A 167 -1.73 -18.20 -14.00
CA ASP A 167 -2.74 -17.15 -14.19
C ASP A 167 -2.57 -15.97 -13.21
N LEU A 168 -1.31 -15.58 -13.01
CA LEU A 168 -0.94 -14.55 -12.05
C LEU A 168 -1.35 -13.17 -12.55
N PHE A 169 -2.11 -12.47 -11.72
CA PHE A 169 -2.30 -11.04 -11.81
C PHE A 169 -1.80 -10.40 -10.50
N LEU A 170 -0.91 -9.42 -10.63
CA LEU A 170 -0.46 -8.55 -9.53
C LEU A 170 -0.65 -7.10 -9.95
N ILE A 171 -0.93 -6.24 -8.98
CA ILE A 171 -0.90 -4.79 -9.17
C ILE A 171 0.53 -4.31 -9.43
N ASP A 172 0.66 -3.19 -10.14
CA ASP A 172 1.96 -2.57 -10.41
C ASP A 172 2.58 -2.00 -9.13
N TYR A 173 3.85 -1.64 -9.21
CA TYR A 173 4.62 -1.00 -8.13
C TYR A 173 4.80 -1.83 -6.85
N LEU A 174 4.38 -3.11 -6.85
CA LEU A 174 4.54 -4.00 -5.71
C LEU A 174 6.01 -4.14 -5.27
N ASP A 175 6.93 -4.24 -6.23
CA ASP A 175 8.37 -4.36 -5.96
C ASP A 175 8.98 -3.03 -5.44
N ASN A 176 8.25 -1.91 -5.52
CA ASN A 176 8.65 -0.61 -4.99
C ASN A 176 8.08 -0.33 -3.59
N LEU A 177 7.19 -1.18 -3.09
CA LEU A 177 6.49 -1.00 -1.84
C LEU A 177 7.41 -1.40 -0.67
N PRO A 178 7.75 -0.50 0.26
CA PRO A 178 8.55 -0.87 1.41
C PRO A 178 7.74 -1.79 2.33
N GLY A 179 8.31 -2.95 2.67
CA GLY A 179 7.74 -3.84 3.68
C GLY A 179 7.73 -3.17 5.06
N LYS A 180 6.78 -3.58 5.90
CA LYS A 180 6.65 -3.14 7.30
C LYS A 180 6.59 -4.36 8.21
N THR A 181 6.94 -4.20 9.48
CA THR A 181 6.70 -5.25 10.48
C THR A 181 6.17 -4.69 11.77
N GLN A 182 5.28 -5.47 12.36
CA GLN A 182 4.71 -5.24 13.69
C GLN A 182 5.28 -6.23 14.72
N GLU A 183 6.37 -6.91 14.37
CA GLU A 183 7.09 -7.80 15.28
C GLU A 183 8.10 -7.01 16.12
N GLU A 184 8.18 -7.41 17.39
CA GLU A 184 8.86 -6.68 18.46
C GLU A 184 10.36 -6.96 18.52
N LEU A 185 11.11 -6.04 19.13
CA LEU A 185 12.45 -6.30 19.63
C LEU A 185 12.40 -6.18 21.15
N ALA A 186 12.79 -7.23 21.90
CA ALA A 186 12.73 -7.26 23.37
C ALA A 186 13.31 -6.02 24.08
N ALA A 187 14.31 -5.37 23.49
CA ALA A 187 14.92 -4.14 24.03
C ALA A 187 13.99 -2.91 24.01
N TYR A 188 12.93 -2.91 23.19
CA TYR A 188 11.96 -1.82 23.07
C TYR A 188 10.64 -2.11 23.83
N THR A 189 10.52 -3.29 24.43
CA THR A 189 9.33 -3.77 25.16
C THR A 189 9.51 -3.77 26.69
N SER A 190 10.62 -3.24 27.21
CA SER A 190 10.86 -3.08 28.66
C SER A 190 9.96 -2.01 29.34
N THR A 191 8.91 -1.56 28.67
CA THR A 191 7.91 -0.61 29.18
C THR A 191 6.95 -1.30 30.15
N VAL A 192 6.47 -0.59 31.17
CA VAL A 192 5.60 -1.11 32.24
C VAL A 192 4.33 -1.76 31.64
N GLY A 193 4.12 -3.05 31.92
CA GLY A 193 2.96 -3.84 31.46
C GLY A 193 3.31 -5.22 30.88
N LEU A 194 4.57 -5.45 30.49
CA LEU A 194 5.00 -6.59 29.66
C LEU A 194 5.67 -7.77 30.40
N LYS A 195 5.93 -7.66 31.71
CA LYS A 195 6.69 -8.68 32.47
C LYS A 195 6.03 -10.07 32.58
N ALA A 196 4.74 -10.22 32.24
CA ALA A 196 3.97 -11.42 32.60
C ALA A 196 3.56 -12.34 31.44
N HIS A 197 3.88 -12.03 30.18
CA HIS A 197 3.26 -12.70 29.03
C HIS A 197 4.26 -13.17 27.95
N LEU A 198 5.16 -14.08 28.33
CA LEU A 198 5.97 -14.84 27.39
C LEU A 198 5.17 -16.07 26.90
N GLY A 199 4.68 -16.01 25.66
CA GLY A 199 4.05 -17.15 25.01
C GLY A 199 3.21 -16.81 23.77
N ARG A 200 3.75 -17.14 22.58
CA ARG A 200 3.20 -17.04 21.22
C ARG A 200 3.04 -15.64 20.63
N ARG A 201 3.64 -15.45 19.43
CA ARG A 201 3.65 -14.23 18.58
C ARG A 201 3.67 -12.94 19.42
N THR A 202 4.86 -12.53 19.81
CA THR A 202 5.20 -11.23 20.40
C THR A 202 5.09 -10.11 19.35
N GLY A 203 3.94 -10.04 18.67
CA GLY A 203 3.65 -9.00 17.71
C GLY A 203 2.44 -8.21 18.15
N SER A 204 2.46 -6.91 17.89
CA SER A 204 1.32 -6.06 18.22
C SER A 204 0.08 -6.43 17.39
N SER A 205 -1.10 -6.33 17.98
CA SER A 205 -2.41 -6.50 17.35
C SER A 205 -2.80 -5.23 16.56
N LYS A 206 -1.86 -4.70 15.76
CA LYS A 206 -1.96 -3.42 15.04
C LYS A 206 -2.05 -3.61 13.52
N CYS A 207 -2.36 -4.82 13.07
CA CYS A 207 -2.38 -5.20 11.66
C CYS A 207 -3.29 -4.31 10.79
N LEU A 208 -4.37 -3.75 11.35
CA LEU A 208 -5.24 -2.81 10.66
C LEU A 208 -4.51 -1.50 10.33
N GLY A 209 -3.83 -0.88 11.29
CA GLY A 209 -3.05 0.35 11.07
C GLY A 209 -1.89 0.13 10.10
N TYR A 210 -1.18 -1.00 10.23
CA TYR A 210 -0.10 -1.36 9.30
C TYR A 210 -0.60 -1.58 7.88
N SER A 211 -1.72 -2.28 7.71
CA SER A 211 -2.34 -2.48 6.40
C SER A 211 -2.84 -1.18 5.78
N ALA A 212 -3.49 -0.33 6.58
CA ALA A 212 -3.97 0.98 6.17
C ALA A 212 -2.82 1.88 5.70
N SER A 213 -1.73 1.91 6.46
CA SER A 213 -0.49 2.60 6.10
C SER A 213 0.10 2.06 4.79
N LEU A 214 0.17 0.74 4.60
CA LEU A 214 0.68 0.13 3.38
C LEU A 214 -0.19 0.44 2.14
N ALA A 215 -1.52 0.50 2.30
CA ALA A 215 -2.43 0.93 1.23
C ALA A 215 -2.16 2.38 0.81
N SER A 216 -1.91 3.26 1.79
CA SER A 216 -1.50 4.65 1.57
C SER A 216 -0.14 4.74 0.86
N ASP A 217 0.83 3.92 1.23
CA ASP A 217 2.15 3.88 0.58
C ASP A 217 2.05 3.50 -0.89
N TRP A 218 1.25 2.49 -1.21
CA TRP A 218 1.03 2.09 -2.59
C TRP A 218 0.40 3.22 -3.42
N TRP A 219 -0.59 3.93 -2.88
CA TRP A 219 -1.22 5.07 -3.57
C TRP A 219 -0.29 6.26 -3.75
N ASN A 220 0.58 6.54 -2.78
CA ASN A 220 1.64 7.52 -2.93
C ASN A 220 2.57 7.13 -4.09
N ILE A 221 3.02 5.87 -4.14
CA ILE A 221 3.88 5.38 -5.23
C ILE A 221 3.17 5.46 -6.59
N ALA A 222 1.91 5.02 -6.66
CA ALA A 222 1.11 5.01 -7.89
C ALA A 222 0.85 6.43 -8.46
N GLN A 223 0.80 7.44 -7.59
CA GLN A 223 0.72 8.86 -7.95
C GLN A 223 2.10 9.51 -8.18
N GLY A 224 3.18 8.72 -8.02
CA GLY A 224 4.55 9.16 -8.22
C GLY A 224 5.09 10.07 -7.12
N ASN A 225 4.52 9.96 -5.91
CA ASN A 225 4.94 10.72 -4.74
C ASN A 225 6.08 10.00 -4.01
N LYS A 226 6.94 10.77 -3.35
CA LYS A 226 8.00 10.21 -2.49
C LYS A 226 7.40 9.80 -1.16
N LEU A 227 7.95 8.73 -0.60
CA LEU A 227 7.64 8.22 0.72
C LEU A 227 8.68 8.72 1.72
N GLY A 228 8.19 9.10 2.90
CA GLY A 228 9.04 9.46 4.03
C GLY A 228 9.69 8.24 4.69
N SER A 229 10.26 8.48 5.87
CA SER A 229 10.76 7.45 6.78
C SER A 229 10.24 7.71 8.18
N TYR A 230 10.02 6.66 8.95
CA TYR A 230 9.64 6.75 10.36
C TYR A 230 10.48 5.80 11.20
N HIS A 231 10.36 5.95 12.52
CA HIS A 231 10.96 5.04 13.47
C HIS A 231 9.85 4.14 14.02
N SER A 232 9.96 2.84 13.81
CA SER A 232 8.97 1.89 14.30
C SER A 232 8.89 1.98 15.82
N PHE A 233 7.70 2.30 16.32
CA PHE A 233 7.43 2.36 17.76
C PHE A 233 7.39 0.96 18.41
N ILE A 234 7.36 -0.10 17.60
CA ILE A 234 7.31 -1.50 18.04
C ILE A 234 8.71 -2.10 18.21
N ASN A 235 9.66 -1.80 17.32
CA ASN A 235 10.97 -2.44 17.31
C ASN A 235 12.17 -1.50 17.14
N GLY A 236 11.93 -0.20 17.00
CA GLY A 236 12.97 0.81 16.85
C GLY A 236 13.73 0.78 15.51
N ALA A 237 13.30 -0.02 14.54
CA ALA A 237 13.86 0.03 13.20
C ALA A 237 13.49 1.34 12.49
N ARG A 238 14.38 1.82 11.63
CA ARG A 238 14.05 2.85 10.65
C ARG A 238 13.31 2.17 9.49
N GLU A 239 12.06 2.55 9.29
CA GLU A 239 11.18 2.05 8.24
C GLU A 239 10.79 3.18 7.28
N TYR A 240 10.21 2.83 6.13
CA TYR A 240 9.89 3.77 5.05
C TYR A 240 8.40 3.74 4.74
N GLY A 241 7.87 4.88 4.28
CA GLY A 241 6.43 5.07 4.04
C GLY A 241 5.72 5.83 5.15
N VAL A 242 4.40 5.69 5.18
CA VAL A 242 3.50 6.26 6.18
C VAL A 242 3.70 5.55 7.51
N ASP A 243 3.81 6.30 8.59
CA ASP A 243 3.92 5.75 9.93
C ASP A 243 2.58 5.10 10.36
N PRO A 244 2.53 3.78 10.60
CA PRO A 244 1.33 3.12 11.12
C PRO A 244 0.85 3.73 12.45
N ARG A 245 1.76 4.26 13.28
CA ARG A 245 1.41 4.87 14.57
C ARG A 245 0.63 6.17 14.42
N LEU A 246 0.95 6.97 13.39
CA LEU A 246 0.17 8.15 13.05
C LEU A 246 -1.26 7.77 12.65
N VAL A 247 -1.42 6.68 11.89
CA VAL A 247 -2.75 6.17 11.50
C VAL A 247 -3.53 5.63 12.71
N GLU A 248 -2.87 4.91 13.61
CA GLU A 248 -3.45 4.44 14.89
C GLU A 248 -3.89 5.62 15.77
N SER A 249 -3.08 6.66 15.88
CA SER A 249 -3.38 7.85 16.68
C SER A 249 -4.69 8.50 16.20
N LEU A 250 -4.87 8.61 14.88
CA LEU A 250 -6.10 9.11 14.27
C LEU A 250 -7.30 8.20 14.55
N TYR A 251 -7.11 6.88 14.56
CA TYR A 251 -8.16 5.93 14.90
C TYR A 251 -8.69 6.15 16.32
N PHE A 252 -7.81 6.30 17.30
CA PHE A 252 -8.22 6.51 18.69
C PHE A 252 -8.83 7.91 18.92
N GLN A 253 -8.35 8.94 18.21
CA GLN A 253 -8.96 10.27 18.25
C GLN A 253 -10.37 10.26 17.63
N ASN A 254 -10.61 9.44 16.60
CA ASN A 254 -11.87 9.34 15.88
C ASN A 254 -12.69 8.10 16.29
N SER A 255 -12.77 7.83 17.60
CA SER A 255 -13.46 6.66 18.16
C SER A 255 -14.98 6.64 17.90
N LYS A 256 -15.60 7.82 17.73
CA LYS A 256 -17.01 7.96 17.36
C LYS A 256 -17.12 8.19 15.85
N CYS A 257 -17.40 7.14 15.08
CA CYS A 257 -17.56 7.27 13.62
C CYS A 257 -18.73 6.41 13.08
N PRO A 258 -19.18 6.64 11.83
CA PRO A 258 -20.25 5.85 11.23
C PRO A 258 -19.96 4.35 11.10
N TYR A 259 -18.68 3.97 11.24
CA TYR A 259 -18.18 2.61 11.07
C TYR A 259 -17.57 2.05 12.36
N SER A 260 -17.77 2.72 13.50
CA SER A 260 -17.29 2.25 14.80
C SER A 260 -18.14 1.06 15.22
N PHE A 261 -17.52 -0.11 15.37
CA PHE A 261 -18.18 -1.24 16.01
C PHE A 261 -17.90 -1.17 17.51
N ILE A 262 -18.96 -1.09 18.31
CA ILE A 262 -18.87 -1.25 19.77
C ILE A 262 -18.81 -2.75 20.02
N LYS A 263 -17.64 -3.35 19.80
CA LYS A 263 -17.30 -4.64 20.37
C LYS A 263 -16.11 -4.40 21.27
N GLU A 264 -16.20 -4.81 22.53
CA GLU A 264 -15.05 -4.78 23.41
C GLU A 264 -13.99 -5.69 22.84
N THR A 265 -12.94 -5.08 22.32
CA THR A 265 -11.70 -5.76 22.00
C THR A 265 -10.84 -5.76 23.26
N GLY A 266 -10.10 -6.86 23.47
CA GLY A 266 -9.09 -6.89 24.52
C GLY A 266 -8.02 -5.81 24.29
N ASN A 267 -7.12 -5.68 25.25
CA ASN A 267 -5.97 -4.80 25.08
C ASN A 267 -4.88 -5.50 24.30
N ASP A 268 -4.21 -4.72 23.45
CA ASP A 268 -2.97 -5.07 22.82
C ASP A 268 -1.94 -5.38 23.90
N ARG A 269 -1.28 -6.53 23.79
CA ARG A 269 -0.35 -7.01 24.83
C ARG A 269 0.93 -6.18 24.90
N VAL A 270 1.23 -5.43 23.84
CA VAL A 270 2.46 -4.66 23.63
C VAL A 270 2.24 -3.23 24.06
N THR A 271 1.19 -2.62 23.54
CA THR A 271 0.92 -1.20 23.74
C THR A 271 -0.03 -0.95 24.91
N GLY A 272 -0.74 -1.97 25.39
CA GLY A 272 -1.79 -1.84 26.41
C GLY A 272 -3.07 -1.16 25.91
N GLU A 273 -3.11 -0.72 24.65
CA GLU A 273 -4.26 -0.02 24.06
C GLU A 273 -5.34 -1.00 23.64
N LYS A 274 -6.60 -0.53 23.55
CA LYS A 274 -7.68 -1.33 22.96
C LYS A 274 -7.31 -1.73 21.53
N VAL A 275 -7.51 -2.99 21.17
CA VAL A 275 -7.20 -3.48 19.81
C VAL A 275 -8.20 -2.88 18.80
N PRO A 276 -7.74 -2.19 17.75
CA PRO A 276 -8.64 -1.70 16.71
C PRO A 276 -9.38 -2.82 15.99
N TYR A 277 -10.62 -2.57 15.58
CA TYR A 277 -11.48 -3.62 15.03
C TYR A 277 -12.04 -3.36 13.64
N SER A 278 -12.19 -2.09 13.26
CA SER A 278 -12.95 -1.70 12.06
C SER A 278 -12.03 -1.21 10.94
N PRO A 279 -11.75 -2.03 9.92
CA PRO A 279 -11.01 -1.58 8.74
C PRO A 279 -11.75 -0.45 7.99
N LYS A 280 -13.09 -0.40 8.08
CA LYS A 280 -13.86 0.71 7.51
C LYS A 280 -13.63 2.03 8.25
N ASN A 281 -13.35 2.00 9.55
CA ASN A 281 -12.95 3.21 10.28
C ASN A 281 -11.59 3.73 9.77
N TYR A 282 -10.61 2.85 9.60
CA TYR A 282 -9.34 3.23 8.97
C TYR A 282 -9.55 3.79 7.57
N ALA A 283 -10.29 3.09 6.71
CA ALA A 283 -10.56 3.57 5.36
C ALA A 283 -11.25 4.94 5.37
N TRP A 284 -12.21 5.17 6.27
CA TRP A 284 -12.86 6.47 6.47
C TRP A 284 -11.88 7.56 6.89
N ILE A 285 -10.96 7.27 7.81
CA ILE A 285 -9.89 8.19 8.23
C ILE A 285 -8.98 8.53 7.05
N LEU A 286 -8.57 7.53 6.28
CA LEU A 286 -7.66 7.74 5.15
C LEU A 286 -8.27 8.61 4.05
N SER A 287 -9.57 8.48 3.79
CA SER A 287 -10.17 8.99 2.54
C SER A 287 -11.31 10.00 2.69
N SER A 288 -11.92 10.15 3.87
CA SER A 288 -13.26 10.74 3.97
C SER A 288 -13.40 11.87 4.99
N ILE A 289 -12.41 12.08 5.85
CA ILE A 289 -12.47 13.13 6.88
C ILE A 289 -11.47 14.25 6.63
N LYS A 290 -11.79 15.43 7.16
CA LYS A 290 -10.80 16.49 7.31
C LYS A 290 -9.85 16.09 8.42
N LEU A 291 -8.58 15.90 8.06
CA LEU A 291 -7.53 15.57 9.01
C LEU A 291 -6.96 16.84 9.65
N PRO A 292 -6.49 16.77 10.92
CA PRO A 292 -5.74 17.86 11.53
C PRO A 292 -4.36 18.00 10.86
N GLU A 293 -3.67 19.12 11.08
CA GLU A 293 -2.28 19.29 10.62
C GLU A 293 -1.31 18.42 11.42
N GLN A 294 -1.60 18.25 12.72
CA GLN A 294 -0.80 17.47 13.64
C GLN A 294 -1.69 16.64 14.57
N ILE A 295 -1.13 15.55 15.09
CA ILE A 295 -1.79 14.69 16.08
C ILE A 295 -0.79 14.21 17.13
N ASN A 296 -1.24 14.12 18.38
CA ASN A 296 -0.41 13.58 19.45
C ASN A 296 -0.54 12.07 19.53
N ASP A 297 0.55 11.40 19.92
CA ASP A 297 0.52 9.98 20.23
C ASP A 297 -0.42 9.73 21.43
N PRO A 298 -1.34 8.75 21.34
CA PRO A 298 -2.31 8.52 22.40
C PRO A 298 -1.70 7.94 23.69
N LEU A 299 -0.50 7.37 23.64
CA LEU A 299 0.24 6.83 24.79
C LEU A 299 1.33 7.79 25.29
N LYS A 300 2.03 8.46 24.37
CA LYS A 300 3.16 9.35 24.67
C LYS A 300 2.79 10.77 24.27
N ARG A 301 2.01 11.46 25.10
CA ARG A 301 1.41 12.77 24.76
C ARG A 301 2.42 13.85 24.37
N GLU A 302 3.68 13.69 24.77
CA GLU A 302 4.82 14.52 24.39
C GLU A 302 5.30 14.31 22.94
N ILE A 303 4.92 13.20 22.31
CA ILE A 303 5.20 12.89 20.91
C ILE A 303 4.04 13.39 20.07
N SER A 304 4.35 14.20 19.06
CA SER A 304 3.41 14.63 18.04
C SER A 304 3.89 14.25 16.65
N TYR A 305 2.93 13.93 15.79
CA TYR A 305 3.14 13.58 14.40
C TYR A 305 2.56 14.69 13.52
N GLN A 306 3.39 15.23 12.64
CA GLN A 306 2.92 16.07 11.55
C GLN A 306 2.32 15.19 10.48
N LEU A 307 1.11 15.52 10.04
CA LEU A 307 0.53 14.84 8.90
C LEU A 307 1.23 15.34 7.62
N PRO A 308 1.54 14.43 6.67
CA PRO A 308 2.10 14.84 5.39
C PRO A 308 1.13 15.77 4.65
N ALA A 309 1.67 16.72 3.88
CA ALA A 309 0.87 17.73 3.17
C ALA A 309 -0.16 17.11 2.22
N ASN A 310 0.19 15.98 1.61
CA ASN A 310 -0.69 15.20 0.75
C ASN A 310 -1.48 14.11 1.50
N ARG A 311 -1.49 14.16 2.83
CA ARG A 311 -2.23 13.24 3.72
C ARG A 311 -1.89 11.78 3.40
N PHE A 312 -2.91 10.97 3.16
CA PHE A 312 -2.74 9.55 2.84
C PHE A 312 -2.81 9.26 1.32
N ALA A 313 -2.67 10.30 0.50
CA ALA A 313 -2.74 10.23 -0.96
C ALA A 313 -4.02 9.52 -1.45
N MET A 314 -5.15 9.75 -0.78
CA MET A 314 -6.47 9.24 -1.15
C MET A 314 -7.33 10.37 -1.73
N ASP A 315 -7.87 10.18 -2.94
CA ASP A 315 -8.71 11.18 -3.61
C ASP A 315 -10.16 11.19 -3.09
N LEU A 316 -10.81 10.03 -3.16
CA LEU A 316 -12.24 9.88 -2.91
C LEU A 316 -12.51 8.97 -1.72
N PRO A 317 -13.70 9.07 -1.09
CA PRO A 317 -14.12 8.12 -0.09
C PRO A 317 -13.94 6.68 -0.57
N PHE A 318 -13.60 5.78 0.36
CA PHE A 318 -13.50 4.37 0.05
C PHE A 318 -14.85 3.79 -0.43
N ASP A 319 -14.77 2.67 -1.16
CA ASP A 319 -15.92 1.84 -1.52
C ASP A 319 -15.67 0.38 -1.11
N ASN A 320 -16.73 -0.40 -0.96
CA ASN A 320 -16.63 -1.82 -0.63
C ASN A 320 -16.63 -2.66 -1.91
N SER A 321 -15.55 -3.40 -2.14
CA SER A 321 -15.54 -4.44 -3.16
C SER A 321 -16.45 -5.59 -2.74
N PHE A 322 -16.27 -6.13 -1.54
CA PHE A 322 -17.10 -7.19 -0.99
C PHE A 322 -17.16 -7.12 0.53
N ASN A 323 -18.17 -7.78 1.11
CA ASN A 323 -18.39 -7.86 2.55
C ASN A 323 -18.96 -9.24 2.93
N LYS A 324 -18.81 -9.61 4.20
CA LYS A 324 -19.32 -10.85 4.79
C LYS A 324 -18.90 -12.10 4.00
N SER A 325 -17.63 -12.17 3.61
CA SER A 325 -17.05 -13.33 2.91
C SER A 325 -17.66 -13.63 1.54
N LYS A 326 -18.25 -12.62 0.89
CA LYS A 326 -18.82 -12.73 -0.47
C LYS A 326 -17.85 -12.34 -1.58
N GLY A 327 -16.54 -12.31 -1.30
CA GLY A 327 -15.51 -12.05 -2.29
C GLY A 327 -15.42 -13.17 -3.33
N ARG A 328 -15.48 -12.81 -4.62
CA ARG A 328 -15.23 -13.71 -5.75
C ARG A 328 -13.95 -13.29 -6.46
N VAL A 329 -13.12 -14.25 -6.87
CA VAL A 329 -11.78 -13.96 -7.42
C VAL A 329 -11.86 -13.09 -8.67
N GLU A 330 -12.86 -13.30 -9.53
CA GLU A 330 -13.07 -12.53 -10.76
C GLU A 330 -13.42 -11.07 -10.45
N LYS A 331 -14.29 -10.85 -9.47
CA LYS A 331 -14.63 -9.50 -9.01
C LYS A 331 -13.43 -8.82 -8.34
N ILE A 332 -12.69 -9.55 -7.50
CA ILE A 332 -11.47 -9.03 -6.87
C ILE A 332 -10.47 -8.62 -7.95
N ARG A 333 -10.22 -9.46 -8.95
CA ARG A 333 -9.33 -9.14 -10.08
C ARG A 333 -9.79 -7.90 -10.84
N SER A 334 -11.08 -7.81 -11.18
CA SER A 334 -11.65 -6.62 -11.83
C SER A 334 -11.48 -5.36 -10.98
N ASP A 335 -11.74 -5.44 -9.68
CA ASP A 335 -11.61 -4.31 -8.78
C ASP A 335 -10.14 -3.90 -8.59
N LEU A 336 -9.20 -4.85 -8.53
CA LEU A 336 -7.77 -4.54 -8.48
C LEU A 336 -7.29 -3.86 -9.78
N GLN A 337 -7.80 -4.27 -10.95
CA GLN A 337 -7.48 -3.61 -12.22
C GLN A 337 -7.98 -2.15 -12.25
N LYS A 338 -9.13 -1.87 -11.63
CA LYS A 338 -9.76 -0.55 -11.60
C LYS A 338 -9.28 0.36 -10.48
N TYR A 339 -8.98 -0.19 -9.30
CA TYR A 339 -8.75 0.60 -8.09
C TYR A 339 -7.42 0.29 -7.40
N GLY A 340 -6.60 -0.59 -7.98
CA GLY A 340 -5.28 -0.89 -7.44
C GLY A 340 -5.34 -1.72 -6.18
N ILE A 341 -4.55 -1.37 -5.17
CA ILE A 341 -4.47 -2.11 -3.92
C ILE A 341 -5.82 -2.19 -3.19
N MET A 342 -6.15 -3.35 -2.64
CA MET A 342 -7.38 -3.55 -1.88
C MET A 342 -7.06 -3.81 -0.41
N TYR A 343 -7.52 -2.90 0.47
CA TYR A 343 -7.39 -3.06 1.91
C TYR A 343 -8.41 -4.08 2.41
N ALA A 344 -7.95 -5.15 3.06
CA ALA A 344 -8.78 -6.29 3.37
C ALA A 344 -8.61 -6.76 4.81
N GLN A 345 -9.62 -7.48 5.28
CA GLN A 345 -9.60 -8.16 6.56
C GLN A 345 -10.08 -9.59 6.36
N HIS A 346 -9.32 -10.55 6.85
CA HIS A 346 -9.67 -11.96 6.79
C HIS A 346 -9.84 -12.57 8.18
N THR A 347 -10.52 -13.71 8.21
CA THR A 347 -10.68 -14.52 9.42
C THR A 347 -9.47 -15.43 9.61
N SER A 348 -9.27 -15.94 10.82
CA SER A 348 -8.21 -16.91 11.09
C SER A 348 -8.73 -18.32 10.79
N ARG A 349 -7.85 -19.15 10.21
CA ARG A 349 -8.02 -20.60 10.10
C ARG A 349 -7.98 -21.33 11.44
N LEU A 350 -7.66 -20.65 12.55
CA LEU A 350 -7.33 -21.28 13.84
C LEU A 350 -8.48 -22.08 14.47
N PHE A 351 -9.71 -21.93 14.01
CA PHE A 351 -10.82 -22.75 14.51
C PHE A 351 -11.40 -23.57 13.37
N LYS A 352 -11.22 -24.90 13.44
CA LYS A 352 -11.91 -25.90 12.62
C LYS A 352 -13.45 -25.87 12.79
N ASP A 353 -13.96 -24.99 13.63
CA ASP A 353 -15.37 -24.87 13.95
C ASP A 353 -16.10 -23.92 13.01
N LYS A 354 -17.34 -24.29 12.64
CA LYS A 354 -18.30 -23.47 11.89
C LYS A 354 -18.52 -22.06 12.49
N VAL A 355 -18.05 -21.81 13.70
CA VAL A 355 -18.10 -20.53 14.45
C VAL A 355 -17.04 -19.51 13.99
N SER A 356 -15.90 -19.92 13.40
CA SER A 356 -14.91 -18.95 12.87
C SER A 356 -15.40 -18.21 11.62
N LEU A 357 -16.42 -18.74 10.93
CA LEU A 357 -17.11 -18.08 9.83
C LEU A 357 -18.04 -16.95 10.31
N THR A 358 -18.49 -16.99 11.57
CA THR A 358 -19.35 -15.95 12.18
C THR A 358 -18.57 -14.89 12.95
N LEU A 359 -17.32 -15.14 13.32
CA LEU A 359 -16.43 -14.14 13.89
C LEU A 359 -15.88 -13.22 12.78
N GLN A 360 -16.44 -12.01 12.75
CA GLN A 360 -15.93 -10.81 12.07
C GLN A 360 -14.37 -10.76 12.13
N GLY A 361 -13.71 -10.37 11.04
CA GLY A 361 -12.29 -10.62 10.74
C GLY A 361 -11.28 -10.30 11.86
N VAL A 362 -10.17 -11.04 11.88
CA VAL A 362 -9.17 -11.04 12.98
C VAL A 362 -7.78 -10.54 12.57
N HIS A 363 -7.50 -10.52 11.27
CA HIS A 363 -6.24 -10.02 10.72
C HIS A 363 -6.51 -9.14 9.50
N SER A 364 -5.73 -8.07 9.36
CA SER A 364 -5.82 -7.17 8.21
C SER A 364 -4.57 -7.25 7.37
N VAL A 365 -4.77 -7.21 6.05
CA VAL A 365 -3.75 -7.31 5.02
C VAL A 365 -4.15 -6.48 3.80
N ASN A 366 -3.27 -6.39 2.80
CA ASN A 366 -3.63 -5.81 1.51
C ASN A 366 -3.66 -6.88 0.43
N ILE A 367 -4.81 -7.06 -0.22
CA ILE A 367 -4.91 -7.88 -1.42
C ILE A 367 -4.24 -7.12 -2.57
N VAL A 368 -3.28 -7.77 -3.21
CA VAL A 368 -2.44 -7.20 -4.28
C VAL A 368 -2.55 -7.98 -5.59
N GLY A 369 -3.27 -9.10 -5.59
CA GLY A 369 -3.40 -9.91 -6.79
C GLY A 369 -4.33 -11.10 -6.66
N THR A 370 -4.40 -11.86 -7.75
CA THR A 370 -5.13 -13.12 -7.87
C THR A 370 -4.29 -14.09 -8.69
N ALA A 371 -4.39 -15.38 -8.40
CA ALA A 371 -3.68 -16.40 -9.16
C ALA A 371 -4.38 -17.75 -9.05
N LYS A 372 -3.77 -18.77 -9.64
CA LYS A 372 -4.02 -20.18 -9.35
C LYS A 372 -2.80 -20.80 -8.68
N LEU A 373 -3.01 -21.39 -7.50
CA LEU A 373 -2.01 -22.18 -6.77
C LEU A 373 -2.38 -23.65 -6.89
N LYS A 374 -1.54 -24.44 -7.57
CA LYS A 374 -1.83 -25.86 -7.88
C LYS A 374 -3.20 -26.06 -8.55
N GLY A 375 -3.56 -25.16 -9.47
CA GLY A 375 -4.83 -25.17 -10.20
C GLY A 375 -6.00 -24.46 -9.50
N GLU A 376 -5.93 -24.26 -8.18
CA GLU A 376 -7.01 -23.66 -7.39
C GLU A 376 -6.95 -22.13 -7.38
N PRO A 377 -8.07 -21.41 -7.60
CA PRO A 377 -8.09 -19.96 -7.60
C PRO A 377 -7.87 -19.39 -6.19
N VAL A 378 -6.90 -18.49 -6.08
CA VAL A 378 -6.47 -17.86 -4.83
C VAL A 378 -6.35 -16.35 -5.00
N VAL A 379 -6.44 -15.67 -3.87
CA VAL A 379 -6.11 -14.25 -3.73
C VAL A 379 -4.70 -14.14 -3.20
N ILE A 380 -3.91 -13.23 -3.75
CA ILE A 380 -2.56 -12.91 -3.28
C ILE A 380 -2.64 -11.65 -2.45
N TYR A 381 -2.11 -11.70 -1.23
CA TYR A 381 -2.04 -10.55 -0.34
C TYR A 381 -0.61 -10.28 0.12
N TYR A 382 -0.33 -9.02 0.40
CA TYR A 382 0.90 -8.55 1.02
C TYR A 382 0.73 -8.55 2.55
N GLU A 383 1.60 -9.28 3.24
CA GLU A 383 1.52 -9.53 4.68
C GLU A 383 2.06 -8.35 5.48
N THR A 384 1.39 -8.00 6.59
CA THR A 384 1.80 -6.88 7.47
C THR A 384 2.89 -7.24 8.46
N PHE A 385 3.23 -8.52 8.54
CA PHE A 385 4.42 -9.04 9.20
C PHE A 385 5.57 -9.31 8.21
N GLY A 386 5.34 -9.11 6.91
CA GLY A 386 6.19 -9.68 5.87
C GLY A 386 6.99 -8.65 5.08
N LYS A 387 8.31 -8.86 4.97
CA LYS A 387 9.15 -8.15 3.99
C LYS A 387 10.06 -9.07 3.17
N ASN A 388 10.03 -10.38 3.45
CA ASN A 388 11.02 -11.32 2.96
C ASN A 388 10.45 -12.24 1.87
N HIS A 389 11.35 -13.03 1.28
CA HIS A 389 11.02 -14.08 0.32
C HIS A 389 10.15 -15.21 0.92
N ARG A 390 9.45 -16.00 0.11
CA ARG A 390 8.63 -17.14 0.61
C ARG A 390 9.44 -18.15 1.45
N ASP A 391 10.70 -18.36 1.08
CA ASP A 391 11.59 -19.35 1.72
C ASP A 391 12.12 -18.86 3.07
N TYR A 392 11.77 -17.63 3.47
CA TYR A 392 12.02 -17.13 4.81
C TYR A 392 11.15 -17.89 5.81
N MET A 393 11.78 -18.68 6.67
CA MET A 393 11.10 -19.23 7.84
C MET A 393 10.71 -18.07 8.75
N GLU A 394 9.40 -17.94 9.03
CA GLU A 394 8.83 -16.89 9.88
C GLU A 394 9.54 -16.91 11.24
N ASP A 395 10.21 -15.81 11.58
CA ASP A 395 10.85 -15.59 12.88
C ASP A 395 10.10 -14.50 13.66
N SER A 396 10.63 -14.10 14.81
CA SER A 396 10.04 -13.04 15.63
C SER A 396 10.32 -11.63 15.11
N PHE A 397 10.92 -11.46 13.92
CA PHE A 397 11.29 -10.14 13.40
C PHE A 397 10.73 -9.83 12.00
N TYR A 398 10.62 -10.84 11.11
CA TYR A 398 9.82 -10.75 9.88
C TYR A 398 9.22 -12.09 9.38
N GLY A 399 8.32 -11.98 8.40
CA GLY A 399 7.82 -13.11 7.61
C GLY A 399 7.92 -12.92 6.09
N PRO A 400 7.40 -13.90 5.32
CA PRO A 400 7.18 -13.76 3.88
C PRO A 400 6.25 -12.60 3.53
N SER A 401 6.63 -11.81 2.52
CA SER A 401 5.88 -10.65 2.05
C SER A 401 4.60 -11.03 1.31
N LEU A 402 4.61 -12.08 0.49
CA LEU A 402 3.45 -12.52 -0.30
C LEU A 402 2.89 -13.85 0.17
N ARG A 403 1.56 -13.89 0.28
CA ARG A 403 0.81 -15.09 0.66
C ARG A 403 -0.41 -15.30 -0.23
N ALA A 404 -0.67 -16.56 -0.56
CA ALA A 404 -1.86 -17.01 -1.26
C ALA A 404 -2.93 -17.49 -0.27
N PHE A 405 -4.16 -17.04 -0.47
CA PHE A 405 -5.28 -17.39 0.41
C PHE A 405 -6.62 -17.43 -0.35
N PRO A 406 -7.50 -18.41 -0.09
CA PRO A 406 -8.79 -18.47 -0.79
C PRO A 406 -9.69 -17.28 -0.47
N ALA A 407 -10.35 -16.71 -1.49
CA ALA A 407 -11.19 -15.51 -1.37
C ALA A 407 -12.27 -15.61 -0.28
N LYS A 408 -12.84 -16.81 -0.07
CA LYS A 408 -13.90 -17.07 0.92
C LYS A 408 -13.51 -16.79 2.38
N PHE A 409 -12.22 -16.68 2.68
CA PHE A 409 -11.75 -16.38 4.04
C PHE A 409 -11.59 -14.88 4.31
N PHE A 410 -11.68 -14.04 3.28
CA PHE A 410 -11.69 -12.59 3.46
C PHE A 410 -13.08 -12.14 3.85
N TYR A 411 -13.23 -11.56 5.04
CA TYR A 411 -14.50 -11.03 5.51
C TYR A 411 -14.92 -9.80 4.67
N GLN A 412 -13.98 -8.91 4.37
CA GLN A 412 -14.25 -7.71 3.59
C GLN A 412 -13.03 -7.26 2.79
N GLY A 413 -13.31 -6.60 1.67
CA GLY A 413 -12.34 -5.94 0.80
C GLY A 413 -12.81 -4.53 0.48
N ILE A 414 -11.93 -3.56 0.71
CA ILE A 414 -12.16 -2.13 0.59
C ILE A 414 -11.23 -1.58 -0.48
N VAL A 415 -11.77 -0.75 -1.37
CA VAL A 415 -11.03 -0.10 -2.46
C VAL A 415 -11.08 1.41 -2.29
N PHE A 416 -10.11 2.10 -2.91
CA PHE A 416 -9.97 3.55 -2.83
C PHE A 416 -10.05 4.17 -4.24
N PRO A 417 -11.23 4.63 -4.67
CA PRO A 417 -11.39 5.28 -5.97
C PRO A 417 -10.52 6.52 -6.14
N HIS A 418 -10.01 6.73 -7.36
CA HIS A 418 -9.17 7.87 -7.72
C HIS A 418 -9.55 8.40 -9.10
N ARG A 419 -9.50 9.73 -9.27
CA ARG A 419 -9.89 10.40 -10.51
C ARG A 419 -8.70 10.86 -11.32
N ILE A 420 -8.90 10.85 -12.64
CA ILE A 420 -8.23 11.77 -13.55
C ILE A 420 -9.16 12.94 -13.80
N ILE A 421 -8.67 14.15 -13.54
CA ILE A 421 -9.43 15.39 -13.70
C ILE A 421 -8.95 16.09 -14.98
N PRO A 422 -9.79 16.15 -16.05
CA PRO A 422 -9.49 16.97 -17.21
C PRO A 422 -9.86 18.44 -16.94
N GLU A 423 -8.89 19.33 -17.02
CA GLU A 423 -9.10 20.78 -17.07
C GLU A 423 -8.99 21.27 -18.51
N VAL A 424 -10.06 21.89 -19.01
CA VAL A 424 -10.11 22.40 -20.38
C VAL A 424 -10.10 23.92 -20.35
N SER A 425 -9.16 24.52 -21.09
CA SER A 425 -9.08 25.97 -21.30
C SER A 425 -9.10 26.29 -22.80
N LEU A 426 -9.69 27.42 -23.16
CA LEU A 426 -9.87 27.83 -24.55
C LEU A 426 -8.98 29.05 -24.84
N ARG A 427 -8.17 28.98 -25.91
CA ARG A 427 -7.34 30.10 -26.39
C ARG A 427 -7.13 29.98 -27.89
N ASN A 428 -7.30 31.05 -28.65
CA ASN A 428 -6.99 31.12 -30.08
C ASN A 428 -7.56 29.92 -30.89
N ASN A 429 -8.87 29.64 -30.76
CA ASN A 429 -9.53 28.48 -31.38
C ASN A 429 -8.87 27.13 -31.07
N THR A 430 -8.24 27.01 -29.90
CA THR A 430 -7.61 25.78 -29.42
C THR A 430 -8.15 25.44 -28.04
N ALA A 431 -8.55 24.19 -27.84
CA ALA A 431 -8.80 23.63 -26.51
C ALA A 431 -7.51 23.02 -25.97
N ASN A 432 -6.99 23.59 -24.89
CA ASN A 432 -5.88 23.03 -24.13
C ASN A 432 -6.44 22.21 -22.99
N VAL A 433 -6.15 20.91 -22.98
CA VAL A 433 -6.60 19.98 -21.95
C VAL A 433 -5.39 19.60 -21.10
N VAL A 434 -5.50 19.78 -19.79
CA VAL A 434 -4.53 19.31 -18.80
C VAL A 434 -5.17 18.25 -17.94
N PHE A 435 -4.57 17.07 -17.88
CA PHE A 435 -5.04 15.97 -17.03
C PHE A 435 -4.27 15.99 -15.71
N LYS A 436 -5.01 16.01 -14.60
CA LYS A 436 -4.44 16.12 -13.25
C LYS A 436 -4.98 15.07 -12.29
N THR A 437 -4.19 14.75 -11.27
CA THR A 437 -4.67 14.07 -10.06
C THR A 437 -5.44 15.05 -9.18
N HIS A 438 -6.06 14.53 -8.11
CA HIS A 438 -6.74 15.36 -7.11
C HIS A 438 -5.81 16.33 -6.36
N GLU A 439 -4.52 16.00 -6.26
CA GLU A 439 -3.47 16.86 -5.71
C GLU A 439 -3.02 17.95 -6.71
N GLY A 440 -3.59 17.99 -7.91
CA GLY A 440 -3.26 18.96 -8.97
C GLY A 440 -2.03 18.60 -9.79
N LYS A 441 -1.43 17.42 -9.57
CA LYS A 441 -0.26 16.95 -10.31
C LYS A 441 -0.64 16.46 -11.69
N GLU A 442 0.14 16.87 -12.70
CA GLU A 442 -0.05 16.43 -14.08
C GLU A 442 0.11 14.91 -14.21
N ILE A 443 -0.84 14.27 -14.89
CA ILE A 443 -0.85 12.83 -15.09
C ILE A 443 -1.35 12.49 -16.49
N ALA A 444 -0.55 11.74 -17.26
CA ALA A 444 -0.95 11.31 -18.59
C ALA A 444 -1.99 10.17 -18.50
N PRO A 445 -3.09 10.22 -19.24
CA PRO A 445 -3.89 9.02 -19.48
C PRO A 445 -3.06 7.99 -20.26
N GLU A 446 -3.43 6.72 -20.17
CA GLU A 446 -2.83 5.64 -20.97
C GLU A 446 -3.58 5.47 -22.30
N ILE A 447 -4.88 5.70 -22.27
CA ILE A 447 -5.76 5.66 -23.43
C ILE A 447 -6.36 7.05 -23.60
N ILE A 448 -6.32 7.58 -24.81
CA ILE A 448 -7.05 8.78 -25.18
C ILE A 448 -7.64 8.66 -26.57
N SER A 449 -8.87 9.13 -26.73
CA SER A 449 -9.55 9.28 -28.01
C SER A 449 -10.24 10.63 -28.03
N VAL A 450 -9.96 11.41 -29.06
CA VAL A 450 -10.49 12.77 -29.23
C VAL A 450 -11.37 12.81 -30.48
N LYS A 451 -12.57 13.38 -30.36
CA LYS A 451 -13.41 13.73 -31.52
C LYS A 451 -13.83 15.18 -31.46
N VAL A 452 -13.68 15.89 -32.58
CA VAL A 452 -14.14 17.26 -32.77
C VAL A 452 -15.25 17.24 -33.81
N ASN A 453 -16.45 17.67 -33.41
CA ASN A 453 -17.66 17.61 -34.23
C ASN A 453 -17.92 16.21 -34.81
N GLY A 454 -17.65 15.17 -34.01
CA GLY A 454 -17.79 13.77 -34.40
C GLY A 454 -16.63 13.18 -35.21
N LYS A 455 -15.74 14.01 -35.77
CA LYS A 455 -14.55 13.56 -36.50
C LYS A 455 -13.41 13.23 -35.53
N ALA A 456 -12.84 12.04 -35.65
CA ALA A 456 -11.69 11.63 -34.84
C ALA A 456 -10.46 12.50 -35.16
N ILE A 457 -9.73 12.87 -34.11
CA ILE A 457 -8.43 13.54 -34.21
C ILE A 457 -7.40 12.63 -33.54
N GLU A 458 -6.29 12.40 -34.24
CA GLU A 458 -5.18 11.64 -33.69
C GLU A 458 -4.47 12.48 -32.62
N VAL A 459 -4.42 11.94 -31.40
CA VAL A 459 -3.77 12.57 -30.26
C VAL A 459 -3.02 11.49 -29.49
N LYS A 460 -1.75 11.73 -29.19
CA LYS A 460 -0.96 10.84 -28.34
C LYS A 460 -1.31 11.07 -26.87
N PRO A 461 -1.40 10.01 -26.04
CA PRO A 461 -1.60 10.19 -24.60
C PRO A 461 -0.49 11.06 -24.00
N ALA A 462 -0.88 12.17 -23.38
CA ALA A 462 0.01 13.10 -22.72
C ALA A 462 -0.75 13.81 -21.59
N ALA A 463 -0.03 14.28 -20.56
CA ALA A 463 -0.65 15.03 -19.48
C ALA A 463 -1.21 16.40 -19.94
N LYS A 464 -0.72 16.90 -21.07
CA LYS A 464 -1.19 18.10 -21.75
C LYS A 464 -1.38 17.82 -23.23
N ILE A 465 -2.52 18.22 -23.76
CA ILE A 465 -2.82 18.15 -25.19
C ILE A 465 -3.45 19.46 -25.65
N SER A 466 -3.18 19.82 -26.90
CA SER A 466 -3.77 20.98 -27.56
C SER A 466 -4.54 20.52 -28.78
N ILE A 467 -5.80 20.92 -28.87
CA ILE A 467 -6.76 20.44 -29.87
C ILE A 467 -7.30 21.64 -30.63
N ALA A 468 -7.06 21.69 -31.94
CA ALA A 468 -7.61 22.73 -32.80
C ALA A 468 -9.14 22.60 -32.88
N LEU A 469 -9.84 23.73 -32.73
CA LEU A 469 -11.30 23.84 -32.84
C LEU A 469 -11.62 24.42 -34.21
N ASN A 470 -12.29 23.65 -35.06
CA ASN A 470 -12.57 24.01 -36.46
C ASN A 470 -13.80 24.93 -36.60
N GLY A 471 -13.94 25.93 -35.73
CA GLY A 471 -15.02 26.91 -35.79
C GLY A 471 -15.46 27.48 -34.43
N PRO A 472 -16.31 28.52 -34.43
CA PRO A 472 -16.79 29.18 -33.22
C PRO A 472 -17.72 28.29 -32.39
N GLU A 473 -18.40 27.34 -33.04
CA GLU A 473 -19.23 26.32 -32.41
C GLU A 473 -18.60 24.95 -32.62
N THR A 474 -18.24 24.28 -31.52
CA THR A 474 -17.58 22.98 -31.56
C THR A 474 -18.15 22.06 -30.48
N THR A 475 -18.23 20.77 -30.77
CA THR A 475 -18.43 19.70 -29.79
C THR A 475 -17.14 18.91 -29.67
N LEU A 476 -16.53 18.93 -28.48
CA LEU A 476 -15.31 18.19 -28.18
C LEU A 476 -15.66 16.98 -27.32
N ASN A 477 -15.39 15.78 -27.83
CA ASN A 477 -15.55 14.53 -27.09
C ASN A 477 -14.18 13.99 -26.72
N LEU A 478 -13.96 13.78 -25.43
CA LEU A 478 -12.75 13.15 -24.89
C LEU A 478 -13.14 11.82 -24.24
N LYS A 479 -12.57 10.72 -24.72
CA LYS A 479 -12.56 9.44 -23.99
C LYS A 479 -11.15 9.21 -23.48
N PHE A 480 -11.00 8.92 -22.20
CA PHE A 480 -9.68 8.68 -21.61
C PHE A 480 -9.75 7.72 -20.44
N ALA A 481 -8.64 7.02 -20.20
CA ALA A 481 -8.50 6.11 -19.07
C ALA A 481 -7.03 5.97 -18.67
N ARG A 482 -6.81 5.62 -17.40
CA ARG A 482 -5.52 5.21 -16.86
C ARG A 482 -5.78 4.12 -15.84
N LYS A 483 -4.97 3.07 -15.88
CA LYS A 483 -5.01 1.98 -14.91
C LYS A 483 -5.08 2.53 -13.47
N TYR A 484 -5.96 1.95 -12.65
CA TYR A 484 -6.22 2.31 -11.24
C TYR A 484 -6.96 3.64 -10.99
N PHE A 485 -6.99 4.57 -11.94
CA PHE A 485 -7.72 5.83 -11.76
C PHE A 485 -9.14 5.68 -12.32
N TYR A 486 -10.00 5.05 -11.53
CA TYR A 486 -11.41 4.89 -11.82
C TYR A 486 -12.26 5.32 -10.63
N THR A 487 -13.51 5.68 -10.92
CA THR A 487 -14.55 5.88 -9.93
C THR A 487 -15.70 4.90 -10.15
N PRO A 488 -16.49 4.55 -9.11
CA PRO A 488 -17.73 3.80 -9.26
C PRO A 488 -18.64 4.36 -10.35
N GLU A 489 -18.76 5.69 -10.45
CA GLU A 489 -19.59 6.34 -11.47
C GLU A 489 -19.04 6.24 -12.89
N GLU A 490 -17.75 5.96 -13.06
CA GLU A 490 -17.07 5.95 -14.37
C GLU A 490 -16.14 4.73 -14.51
N SER A 491 -16.65 3.57 -14.09
CA SER A 491 -15.82 2.36 -13.91
C SER A 491 -15.31 1.70 -15.21
N ASN A 492 -15.72 2.20 -16.38
CA ASN A 492 -15.24 1.76 -17.69
C ASN A 492 -14.35 2.80 -18.38
N GLY A 493 -13.91 3.82 -17.62
CA GLY A 493 -13.14 4.95 -18.10
C GLY A 493 -13.99 6.20 -18.19
N TYR A 494 -13.35 7.31 -18.54
CA TYR A 494 -13.96 8.62 -18.58
C TYR A 494 -14.40 8.98 -19.99
N GLU A 495 -15.63 9.47 -20.10
CA GLU A 495 -16.14 10.07 -21.33
C GLU A 495 -16.66 11.47 -21.01
N ARG A 496 -16.14 12.48 -21.70
CA ARG A 496 -16.52 13.87 -21.54
C ARG A 496 -16.99 14.42 -22.86
N ASN A 497 -18.14 15.08 -22.83
CA ASN A 497 -18.68 15.82 -23.97
C ASN A 497 -18.74 17.31 -23.60
N TYR A 498 -17.91 18.10 -24.27
CA TYR A 498 -17.83 19.54 -24.07
C TYR A 498 -18.51 20.26 -25.24
N LEU A 499 -19.53 21.05 -24.92
CA LEU A 499 -20.18 21.96 -25.85
C LEU A 499 -19.45 23.30 -25.79
N ILE A 500 -18.85 23.73 -26.90
CA ILE A 500 -18.08 24.97 -27.02
C ILE A 500 -18.80 25.93 -27.97
N SER A 501 -18.96 27.19 -27.54
CA SER A 501 -19.46 28.31 -28.33
C SER A 501 -18.84 29.61 -27.83
N ASN A 502 -18.33 30.47 -28.72
CA ASN A 502 -17.86 31.84 -28.36
C ASN A 502 -16.92 31.88 -27.13
N ASN A 503 -15.94 30.98 -27.09
CA ASN A 503 -14.98 30.82 -25.99
C ASN A 503 -15.60 30.43 -24.62
N LYS A 504 -16.85 29.95 -24.63
CA LYS A 504 -17.54 29.36 -23.47
C LYS A 504 -17.63 27.85 -23.64
N ILE A 505 -17.65 27.13 -22.52
CA ILE A 505 -17.66 25.67 -22.46
C ILE A 505 -18.73 25.18 -21.48
N ILE A 506 -19.45 24.12 -21.83
CA ILE A 506 -20.40 23.42 -20.96
C ILE A 506 -20.11 21.92 -21.03
N GLU A 507 -20.10 21.25 -19.87
CA GLU A 507 -19.87 19.81 -19.74
C GLU A 507 -20.98 19.17 -18.90
N LEU A 508 -21.81 18.33 -19.51
CA LEU A 508 -22.95 17.68 -18.83
C LEU A 508 -22.66 16.23 -18.40
N ALA A 509 -21.69 15.59 -19.04
CA ALA A 509 -21.43 14.14 -18.91
C ALA A 509 -21.11 13.72 -17.47
N ARG A 510 -20.30 14.49 -16.74
CA ARG A 510 -19.98 14.23 -15.34
C ARG A 510 -21.20 14.35 -14.43
N TYR A 511 -22.06 15.34 -14.66
CA TYR A 511 -23.28 15.50 -13.87
C TYR A 511 -24.22 14.32 -14.08
N GLU A 512 -24.37 13.86 -15.33
CA GLU A 512 -25.11 12.66 -15.67
C GLU A 512 -24.56 11.40 -14.97
N ALA A 513 -23.24 11.19 -14.99
CA ALA A 513 -22.59 10.06 -14.33
C ALA A 513 -22.89 10.05 -12.82
N ILE A 514 -22.78 11.19 -12.15
CA ILE A 514 -23.10 11.34 -10.72
C ILE A 514 -24.57 10.97 -10.45
N LEU A 515 -25.51 11.50 -11.24
CA LEU A 515 -26.93 11.21 -11.08
C LEU A 515 -27.23 9.71 -11.26
N LYS A 516 -26.62 9.09 -12.27
CA LYS A 516 -26.80 7.66 -12.56
C LYS A 516 -26.37 6.81 -11.38
N THR A 517 -25.19 7.07 -10.84
CA THR A 517 -24.67 6.31 -9.70
C THR A 517 -25.43 6.59 -8.41
N LEU A 518 -25.90 7.82 -8.20
CA LEU A 518 -26.81 8.12 -7.08
C LEU A 518 -28.14 7.36 -7.19
N ALA A 519 -28.70 7.22 -8.40
CA ALA A 519 -29.91 6.46 -8.64
C ALA A 519 -29.70 4.96 -8.37
N GLU A 520 -28.59 4.39 -8.85
CA GLU A 520 -28.20 3.00 -8.61
C GLU A 520 -27.97 2.69 -7.13
N ARG A 521 -27.52 3.68 -6.35
CA ARG A 521 -27.26 3.55 -4.91
C ARG A 521 -28.44 3.91 -4.02
N LYS A 522 -29.52 4.47 -4.57
CA LYS A 522 -30.67 4.93 -3.79
C LYS A 522 -31.33 3.75 -3.08
N GLY A 523 -31.38 3.81 -1.75
CA GLY A 523 -31.97 2.75 -0.93
C GLY A 523 -31.06 1.53 -0.70
N GLY A 524 -29.74 1.67 -0.90
CA GLY A 524 -28.77 0.61 -0.68
C GLY A 524 -28.76 0.05 0.76
N LEU A 525 -28.21 -1.15 0.92
CA LEU A 525 -28.18 -1.93 2.17
C LEU A 525 -27.67 -1.11 3.38
N PHE A 526 -26.69 -0.23 3.19
CA PHE A 526 -26.19 0.61 4.29
C PHE A 526 -27.26 1.57 4.82
N LYS A 527 -28.02 2.22 3.93
CA LYS A 527 -29.15 3.06 4.31
C LYS A 527 -30.28 2.26 4.93
N GLN A 528 -30.55 1.05 4.44
CA GLN A 528 -31.56 0.16 5.02
C GLN A 528 -31.19 -0.29 6.45
N VAL A 529 -29.90 -0.56 6.70
CA VAL A 529 -29.42 -1.08 7.99
C VAL A 529 -29.17 0.03 9.01
N PHE A 530 -28.62 1.17 8.59
CA PHE A 530 -28.18 2.23 9.50
C PHE A 530 -29.01 3.51 9.43
N GLY A 531 -30.04 3.56 8.58
CA GLY A 531 -30.88 4.74 8.38
C GLY A 531 -30.20 5.93 7.68
N LYS A 532 -28.91 5.82 7.33
CA LYS A 532 -28.08 6.88 6.71
C LYS A 532 -27.27 6.35 5.53
N ASN A 533 -26.81 7.21 4.62
CA ASN A 533 -26.00 6.75 3.48
C ASN A 533 -24.55 6.46 3.93
N ASP A 534 -23.81 5.72 3.09
CA ASP A 534 -22.37 5.56 3.28
C ASP A 534 -21.61 6.82 2.85
N SER A 535 -20.33 6.89 3.22
CA SER A 535 -19.51 8.08 2.97
C SER A 535 -19.37 8.43 1.48
N TYR A 536 -19.41 7.44 0.59
CA TYR A 536 -19.32 7.72 -0.84
C TYR A 536 -20.64 8.28 -1.38
N SER A 537 -21.78 7.73 -0.95
CA SER A 537 -23.10 8.25 -1.32
C SER A 537 -23.31 9.68 -0.83
N ASP A 538 -22.83 10.01 0.38
CA ASP A 538 -22.85 11.39 0.87
C ASP A 538 -21.94 12.30 0.04
N HIS A 539 -20.75 11.84 -0.33
CA HIS A 539 -19.87 12.56 -1.26
C HIS A 539 -20.55 12.83 -2.61
N LEU A 540 -21.20 11.83 -3.21
CA LEU A 540 -21.89 12.00 -4.49
C LEU A 540 -23.03 13.02 -4.43
N LYS A 541 -23.75 13.11 -3.31
CA LYS A 541 -24.80 14.14 -3.13
C LYS A 541 -24.22 15.55 -3.10
N VAL A 542 -23.13 15.75 -2.36
CA VAL A 542 -22.42 17.04 -2.33
C VAL A 542 -21.84 17.36 -3.72
N ALA A 543 -21.30 16.36 -4.41
CA ALA A 543 -20.77 16.51 -5.76
C ALA A 543 -21.87 16.85 -6.79
N GLU A 544 -23.05 16.23 -6.68
CA GLU A 544 -24.23 16.52 -7.49
C GLU A 544 -24.65 17.97 -7.32
N GLU A 545 -24.82 18.43 -6.07
CA GLU A 545 -25.25 19.79 -5.77
C GLU A 545 -24.26 20.82 -6.31
N LYS A 546 -22.96 20.61 -6.06
CA LYS A 546 -21.90 21.51 -6.55
C LYS A 546 -21.85 21.55 -8.08
N ALA A 547 -22.00 20.40 -8.74
CA ALA A 547 -22.03 20.33 -10.20
C ALA A 547 -23.27 21.02 -10.77
N ARG A 548 -24.45 20.79 -10.16
CA ARG A 548 -25.72 21.42 -10.54
C ARG A 548 -25.67 22.94 -10.44
N GLU A 549 -25.22 23.49 -9.32
CA GLU A 549 -25.14 24.95 -9.14
C GLU A 549 -24.08 25.57 -10.05
N SER A 550 -22.92 24.93 -10.25
CA SER A 550 -21.92 25.40 -11.21
C SER A 550 -22.46 25.46 -12.64
N LEU A 551 -23.14 24.39 -13.09
CA LEU A 551 -23.77 24.35 -14.41
C LEU A 551 -24.89 25.38 -14.53
N ARG A 552 -25.72 25.56 -13.50
CA ARG A 552 -26.74 26.61 -13.46
C ARG A 552 -26.15 27.99 -13.66
N SER A 553 -25.08 28.35 -12.94
CA SER A 553 -24.41 29.65 -13.10
C SER A 553 -23.86 29.83 -14.51
N GLN A 554 -23.23 28.79 -15.09
CA GLN A 554 -22.74 28.84 -16.47
C GLN A 554 -23.88 29.03 -17.47
N LEU A 555 -25.01 28.33 -17.30
CA LEU A 555 -26.19 28.46 -18.16
C LEU A 555 -26.84 29.84 -18.06
N ILE A 556 -26.92 30.44 -16.87
CA ILE A 556 -27.42 31.81 -16.70
C ILE A 556 -26.56 32.80 -17.50
N ALA A 557 -25.23 32.65 -17.47
CA ALA A 557 -24.30 33.45 -18.27
C ALA A 557 -24.41 33.20 -19.79
N LEU A 558 -25.16 32.18 -20.21
CA LEU A 558 -25.49 31.85 -21.59
C LEU A 558 -26.89 32.30 -22.01
N ARG A 559 -27.66 33.02 -21.18
CA ARG A 559 -29.05 33.40 -21.50
C ARG A 559 -29.20 34.10 -22.86
N GLY A 560 -28.24 34.94 -23.23
CA GLY A 560 -28.21 35.64 -24.53
C GLY A 560 -27.70 34.79 -25.71
N ASP A 561 -27.12 33.61 -25.47
CA ASP A 561 -26.64 32.68 -26.51
C ASP A 561 -27.68 31.58 -26.76
N ALA A 562 -28.70 31.92 -27.54
CA ALA A 562 -29.80 31.00 -27.85
C ALA A 562 -29.35 29.74 -28.60
N ALA A 563 -28.30 29.84 -29.42
CA ALA A 563 -27.75 28.71 -30.15
C ALA A 563 -27.11 27.68 -29.20
N MET A 564 -26.27 28.15 -28.27
CA MET A 564 -25.66 27.29 -27.26
C MET A 564 -26.71 26.67 -26.33
N LEU A 565 -27.71 27.43 -25.89
CA LEU A 565 -28.80 26.89 -25.06
C LEU A 565 -29.60 25.80 -25.78
N LYS A 566 -29.88 25.96 -27.09
CA LYS A 566 -30.55 24.91 -27.88
C LYS A 566 -29.70 23.63 -27.95
N ARG A 567 -28.37 23.76 -28.08
CA ARG A 567 -27.44 22.62 -28.07
C ARG A 567 -27.42 21.91 -26.71
N VAL A 568 -27.36 22.66 -25.61
CA VAL A 568 -27.46 22.12 -24.25
C VAL A 568 -28.78 21.36 -24.07
N ALA A 569 -29.90 21.96 -24.47
CA ALA A 569 -31.22 21.33 -24.34
C ALA A 569 -31.34 20.04 -25.17
N ALA A 570 -30.76 20.01 -26.37
CA ALA A 570 -30.70 18.80 -27.17
C ALA A 570 -29.95 17.67 -26.46
N GLU A 571 -28.83 17.99 -25.79
CA GLU A 571 -28.06 16.99 -25.03
C GLU A 571 -28.81 16.50 -23.79
N VAL A 572 -29.42 17.42 -23.02
CA VAL A 572 -30.28 17.07 -21.88
C VAL A 572 -31.42 16.15 -22.29
N ASN A 573 -32.04 16.38 -23.45
CA ASN A 573 -33.17 15.58 -23.92
C ASN A 573 -32.78 14.17 -24.42
N ARG A 574 -31.50 13.95 -24.77
CA ARG A 574 -31.01 12.61 -25.14
C ARG A 574 -30.88 11.69 -23.93
N SER A 575 -30.70 12.25 -22.75
CA SER A 575 -30.52 11.50 -21.51
C SER A 575 -31.78 11.56 -20.66
N GLU A 576 -32.40 10.41 -20.41
CA GLU A 576 -33.60 10.35 -19.58
C GLU A 576 -33.32 10.87 -18.15
N ILE A 577 -32.14 10.60 -17.61
CA ILE A 577 -31.77 11.01 -16.25
C ILE A 577 -31.50 12.51 -16.15
N LEU A 578 -30.82 13.10 -17.15
CA LEU A 578 -30.64 14.56 -17.21
C LEU A 578 -31.98 15.27 -17.41
N ARG A 579 -32.84 14.77 -18.31
CA ARG A 579 -34.16 15.35 -18.57
C ARG A 579 -35.04 15.41 -17.32
N LYS A 580 -34.99 14.39 -16.45
CA LYS A 580 -35.75 14.33 -15.19
C LYS A 580 -35.10 15.11 -14.04
N SER A 581 -33.84 15.51 -14.17
CA SER A 581 -33.09 16.24 -13.13
C SER A 581 -33.58 17.68 -12.95
N GLU A 582 -33.23 18.30 -11.81
CA GLU A 582 -33.47 19.72 -11.57
C GLU A 582 -32.79 20.62 -12.61
N LEU A 583 -31.55 20.27 -13.04
CA LEU A 583 -30.87 20.98 -14.12
C LEU A 583 -31.65 20.91 -15.44
N GLY A 584 -32.23 19.74 -15.75
CA GLY A 584 -33.06 19.55 -16.95
C GLY A 584 -34.29 20.46 -16.96
N LYS A 585 -34.95 20.61 -15.81
CA LYS A 585 -36.08 21.55 -15.63
C LYS A 585 -35.64 23.00 -15.85
N ILE A 586 -34.49 23.40 -15.31
CA ILE A 586 -33.91 24.73 -15.50
C ILE A 586 -33.66 25.00 -16.99
N VAL A 587 -33.00 24.08 -17.69
CA VAL A 587 -32.72 24.21 -19.14
C VAL A 587 -34.01 24.33 -19.95
N ALA A 588 -35.02 23.51 -19.65
CA ALA A 588 -36.32 23.59 -20.32
C ALA A 588 -37.00 24.95 -20.10
N GLY A 589 -36.97 25.48 -18.88
CA GLY A 589 -37.49 26.82 -18.57
C GLY A 589 -36.77 27.94 -19.30
N MET A 590 -35.43 27.88 -19.41
CA MET A 590 -34.63 28.87 -20.14
C MET A 590 -34.91 28.87 -21.64
N VAL A 591 -35.05 27.69 -22.25
CA VAL A 591 -35.42 27.57 -23.67
C VAL A 591 -36.82 28.15 -23.92
N LYS A 592 -37.80 27.83 -23.07
CA LYS A 592 -39.16 28.36 -23.17
C LYS A 592 -39.18 29.90 -23.05
N PHE A 593 -38.42 30.47 -22.12
CA PHE A 593 -38.31 31.92 -21.97
C PHE A 593 -37.77 32.58 -23.26
N ASN A 594 -36.69 32.04 -23.83
CA ASN A 594 -36.09 32.57 -25.06
C ASN A 594 -36.99 32.44 -26.30
N GLN A 595 -37.94 31.50 -26.30
CA GLN A 595 -38.96 31.38 -27.34
C GLN A 595 -40.08 32.41 -27.20
N ILE A 596 -40.38 32.87 -25.99
CA ILE A 596 -41.43 33.86 -25.70
C ILE A 596 -40.90 35.29 -25.85
N SER A 597 -39.61 35.53 -25.58
CA SER A 597 -38.98 36.86 -25.65
C SER A 597 -38.54 37.28 -27.07
N ARG A 598 -38.85 36.46 -28.09
CA ARG A 598 -38.68 36.74 -29.51
C ARG A 598 -40.05 36.87 -30.13
#